data_AF-A0A2X2T639-F1
#
_entry.id   AF-A0A2X2T639-F1
#
_cell.length_a   1.000
_cell.length_b   1.000
_cell.length_c   1.000
_cell.angle_alpha   90.00
_cell.angle_beta   90.00
_cell.angle_gamma   90.00
#
_symmetry.space_group_name_H-M   'P 1'
#
loop_
_entity.id
_entity.type
_entity.pdbx_description
1 polymer ?
#
loop_
_entity_poly.entity_id
_entity_poly.type
_entity_poly.pdbx_seq_one_letter_code
_entity_poly.pdbx_strand_id
1 'polypeptide(L)' 'MLEAAQAGAGIAIAPVNMFTHLLNSERIVRPFETEISLGSYWLTRLQSRAQTPAMRDFSAWLAGECGK' A
#
# COMPACT_ATOMS: atom_id res chain seq x y z
N MET A 1 -13.10 5.20 2.02
CA MET A 1 -12.67 6.38 1.23
C MET A 1 -12.74 6.11 -0.27
N LEU A 2 -11.99 5.13 -0.80
CA LEU A 2 -11.98 4.87 -2.24
C LEU A 2 -13.32 4.34 -2.80
N GLU A 3 -14.11 3.64 -1.99
CA GLU A 3 -15.47 3.24 -2.36
C GLU A 3 -16.40 4.45 -2.55
N ALA A 4 -16.24 5.50 -1.73
CA ALA A 4 -17.01 6.73 -1.89
C ALA A 4 -16.63 7.48 -3.17
N ALA A 5 -15.34 7.47 -3.52
CA ALA A 5 -14.87 8.03 -4.80
C ALA A 5 -15.43 7.24 -6.00
N GLN A 6 -15.47 5.90 -5.92
CA GLN A 6 -16.12 5.05 -6.93
C GLN A 6 -17.62 5.32 -7.06
N ALA A 7 -18.29 5.62 -5.94
CA ALA A 7 -19.71 6.00 -5.95
C ALA A 7 -19.96 7.44 -6.43
N GLY A 8 -18.93 8.17 -6.86
CA GLY A 8 -19.06 9.55 -7.34
C GLY A 8 -19.27 10.60 -6.24
N ALA A 9 -19.03 10.26 -4.98
CA ALA A 9 -19.22 11.17 -3.86
C ALA A 9 -18.06 12.18 -3.68
N GLY A 10 -17.00 12.11 -4.50
CA GLY A 10 -15.89 13.05 -4.47
C GLY A 10 -14.59 12.50 -5.05
N ILE A 11 -13.49 13.21 -4.79
CA ILE A 11 -12.12 12.86 -5.20
C ILE A 11 -11.35 12.32 -3.99
N ALA A 12 -10.63 11.20 -4.17
CA ALA A 12 -9.78 10.62 -3.14
C ALA A 12 -8.30 10.86 -3.42
N ILE A 13 -7.51 11.04 -2.36
CA ILE A 13 -6.04 10.97 -2.38
C ILE A 13 -5.62 9.70 -1.63
N ALA A 14 -4.94 8.80 -2.31
CA ALA A 14 -4.54 7.50 -1.77
C ALA A 14 -3.31 6.93 -2.50
N PRO A 15 -2.58 5.97 -1.89
CA PRO A 15 -1.45 5.30 -2.55
C PRO A 15 -1.89 4.51 -3.78
N VAL A 16 -1.39 4.90 -4.96
CA VAL A 16 -1.81 4.35 -6.26
C VAL A 16 -1.53 2.85 -6.35
N ASN A 17 -0.36 2.40 -5.88
CA ASN A 17 0.10 1.02 -5.93
C ASN A 17 -0.85 0.01 -5.23
N MET A 18 -1.62 0.44 -4.23
CA MET A 18 -2.60 -0.42 -3.55
C MET A 18 -3.89 -0.63 -4.37
N PHE A 19 -4.19 0.27 -5.30
CA PHE A 19 -5.48 0.30 -6.00
C PHE A 19 -5.34 0.14 -7.53
N THR A 20 -4.21 -0.41 -7.98
CA THR A 20 -3.95 -0.74 -9.39
C THR A 20 -5.03 -1.62 -10.00
N HIS A 21 -5.58 -2.57 -9.22
CA HIS A 21 -6.70 -3.40 -9.67
C HIS A 21 -7.95 -2.59 -10.06
N LEU A 22 -8.25 -1.50 -9.34
CA LEU A 22 -9.40 -0.65 -9.65
C LEU A 22 -9.15 0.23 -10.86
N LEU A 23 -7.91 0.73 -11.01
CA LEU A 23 -7.47 1.46 -12.20
C LEU A 23 -7.51 0.58 -13.45
N ASN A 24 -7.00 -0.65 -13.36
CA ASN A 24 -7.01 -1.61 -14.45
C ASN A 24 -8.43 -2.05 -14.85
N SER A 25 -9.36 -2.03 -13.90
CA SER A 25 -10.79 -2.30 -14.15
C SER A 25 -11.60 -1.06 -14.55
N GLU A 26 -10.94 0.09 -14.73
CA GLU A 26 -11.56 1.38 -15.08
C GLU A 26 -12.66 1.86 -14.11
N ARG A 27 -12.68 1.33 -12.88
CA ARG A 27 -13.65 1.72 -11.84
C ARG A 27 -13.29 3.05 -11.17
N ILE A 28 -12.03 3.44 -11.26
CA ILE A 28 -11.52 4.75 -10.88
C ILE A 28 -10.53 5.21 -11.94
N VAL A 29 -10.27 6.51 -11.98
CA VAL A 29 -9.24 7.11 -12.83
C VAL A 29 -8.24 7.87 -11.99
N ARG A 30 -7.00 7.93 -12.45
CA ARG A 30 -5.96 8.80 -11.91
C ARG A 30 -5.83 10.01 -12.85
N PRO A 31 -6.40 11.18 -12.50
CA PRO A 31 -6.45 12.32 -13.43
C PRO A 31 -5.08 13.00 -13.62
N PHE A 32 -4.15 12.86 -12.66
CA PHE A 32 -2.84 13.52 -12.68
C PHE A 32 -1.72 12.57 -12.30
N GLU A 33 -0.55 12.77 -12.91
CA GLU A 33 0.68 12.02 -12.61
C GLU A 33 1.44 12.55 -11.39
N THR A 34 1.06 13.71 -10.84
CA THR A 34 1.74 14.27 -9.66
C THR A 34 1.54 13.39 -8.43
N GLU A 35 2.62 13.11 -7.70
CA GLU A 35 2.62 12.32 -6.47
C GLU A 35 3.30 13.09 -5.33
N ILE A 36 2.90 12.78 -4.10
CA ILE A 36 3.54 13.25 -2.88
C ILE A 36 3.88 12.06 -1.98
N SER A 37 5.06 12.11 -1.36
CA SER A 37 5.46 11.11 -0.38
C SER A 37 5.10 11.60 1.03
N LEU A 38 4.08 10.97 1.63
CA LEU A 38 3.60 11.29 2.97
C LEU A 38 3.80 10.14 3.99
N GLY A 39 4.41 9.04 3.56
CA GLY A 39 4.66 7.88 4.41
C GLY A 39 4.91 6.60 3.61
N SER A 40 5.20 5.53 4.35
CA SER A 40 5.50 4.20 3.81
C SER A 40 4.83 3.11 4.64
N TYR A 41 4.73 1.91 4.09
CA TYR A 41 4.31 0.72 4.83
C TYR A 41 5.50 0.10 5.58
N TRP A 42 5.28 -0.31 6.82
CA TRP A 42 6.33 -0.87 7.68
C TRP A 42 5.89 -2.18 8.30
N LEU A 43 6.77 -3.18 8.27
CA LEU A 43 6.65 -4.37 9.10
C LEU A 43 7.24 -4.06 10.48
N THR A 44 6.42 -4.11 11.53
CA THR A 44 6.84 -3.74 12.89
C THR A 44 6.73 -4.90 13.87
N ARG A 45 7.55 -4.88 14.92
CA ARG A 45 7.39 -5.73 16.11
C ARG A 45 7.56 -4.90 17.37
N LEU A 46 6.97 -5.37 18.47
CA LEU A 46 7.25 -4.82 19.79
C LEU A 46 8.72 -5.02 20.14
N GLN A 47 9.36 -3.98 20.70
CA GLN A 47 10.76 -4.01 21.11
C GLN A 47 11.03 -5.13 22.13
N SER A 48 10.12 -5.34 23.07
CA SER A 48 10.18 -6.36 24.12
C SER A 48 10.05 -7.81 23.60
N ARG A 49 9.53 -8.02 22.39
CA ARG A 49 9.30 -9.36 21.84
C ARG A 49 10.48 -9.84 21.02
N ALA A 50 11.22 -10.84 21.51
CA ALA A 50 12.31 -11.44 20.75
C ALA A 50 11.84 -11.94 19.36
N GLN A 51 12.65 -11.70 18.34
CA GLN A 51 12.38 -12.15 16.97
C GLN A 51 12.66 -13.65 16.87
N THR A 52 11.67 -14.42 16.41
CA THR A 52 11.86 -15.85 16.15
C THR A 52 12.53 -16.07 14.78
N PRO A 53 13.12 -17.25 14.52
CA PRO A 53 13.65 -17.58 13.20
C PRO A 53 12.62 -17.39 12.07
N ALA A 54 11.39 -17.89 12.24
CA ALA A 54 10.32 -17.72 11.27
C ALA A 54 9.96 -16.23 11.01
N MET A 55 9.99 -15.37 12.04
CA MET A 55 9.77 -13.94 11.86
C MET A 55 10.87 -13.27 11.03
N ARG A 56 12.12 -13.72 11.19
CA ARG A 56 13.24 -13.22 10.39
C ARG A 56 13.12 -13.68 8.94
N ASP A 57 12.81 -14.95 8.72
CA ASP A 57 12.69 -15.51 7.38
C ASP A 57 11.53 -14.86 6.62
N PHE A 58 10.38 -14.63 7.29
CA PHE A 58 9.26 -13.88 6.73
C PHE A 58 9.63 -12.43 6.40
N SER A 59 10.30 -11.72 7.30
CA SER A 59 10.71 -10.33 7.07
C SER A 59 11.68 -10.21 5.89
N ALA A 60 12.61 -11.16 5.76
CA ALA A 60 13.56 -11.19 4.66
C ALA A 60 12.88 -11.49 3.32
N TRP A 61 11.99 -12.49 3.30
CA TRP A 61 11.17 -12.79 2.13
C TRP A 61 10.31 -11.60 1.71
N LEU A 62 9.58 -10.98 2.65
CA LEU A 62 8.71 -9.85 2.37
C LEU A 62 9.50 -8.65 1.82
N ALA A 63 10.67 -8.35 2.40
CA ALA A 63 11.54 -7.29 1.90
C ALA A 63 12.05 -7.59 0.47
N GLY A 64 12.36 -8.86 0.17
CA GLY A 64 12.75 -9.30 -1.17
C GLY A 64 11.62 -9.18 -2.20
N GLU A 65 10.37 -9.37 -1.81
CA GLU A 65 9.21 -9.20 -2.68
C GLU A 65 8.79 -7.73 -2.83
N CYS A 66 9.02 -6.90 -1.82
CA CYS A 66 8.76 -5.45 -1.90
C CYS A 66 9.88 -4.65 -2.58
N GLY A 67 11.10 -5.20 -2.68
CA GLY A 67 12.26 -4.56 -3.29
C GLY A 67 12.40 -4.77 -4.81
N LYS A 68 11.37 -5.30 -5.47
CA LYS A 68 11.30 -5.48 -6.93
C LYS A 68 10.41 -4.42 -7.56
#